data_AF-A0A2H3G6S9-F1
#
_entry.id   AF-A0A2H3G6S9-F1
#
_cell.length_a   1.000
_cell.length_b   1.000
_cell.length_c   1.000
_cell.angle_alpha   90.00
_cell.angle_beta   90.00
_cell.angle_gamma   90.00
#
_symmetry.space_group_name_H-M   'P 1'
#
loop_
_entity.id
_entity.type
_entity.pdbx_description
1 polymer ?
#
loop_
_entity_poly.entity_id
_entity_poly.type
_entity_poly.pdbx_seq_one_letter_code
_entity_poly.pdbx_strand_id
1 'polypeptide(L)'
;MILVALYEYSHAIYPAAWMTVGSCARYSDVLGITPGDYSPLGQVTTWTEAEERRRVWWSIYILDKLMSLGSRKRCLLPDIHPQCKLPVDDDVWDRGEVNLAVSHSTSISYQLQQSPFARLCQASIYLGRAISSARDNLAMTSSRIEQIMSLAGELSDFGAIVDNETTTLSPEKSAILLAPRCIARSALFVALDRFTCPEKISAEPGYVDSPGDKTQNEIELQRQSMHIIEQASEQLHTLGMELLPAFRTDGISSLSKVSPFMLDSIYASAATFHWLLGEGGNEIYRTAAADLDMFLDTMSSRWRLGSTYREMLAVHDVTARVEARTTLQ
;
A
#
# COMPACT_ATOMS: atom_id res chain seq x y z
N MET A 1 -3.00 -19.07 -10.90
CA MET A 1 -3.13 -17.72 -11.46
C MET A 1 -2.64 -16.61 -10.52
N ILE A 2 -2.71 -16.76 -9.20
CA ILE A 2 -2.22 -15.75 -8.23
C ILE A 2 -0.76 -15.35 -8.50
N LEU A 3 0.15 -16.32 -8.67
CA LEU A 3 1.56 -16.03 -8.98
C LEU A 3 1.75 -15.32 -10.32
N VAL A 4 0.85 -15.56 -11.29
CA VAL A 4 0.85 -14.85 -12.58
C VAL A 4 0.43 -13.39 -12.37
N ALA A 5 -0.65 -13.14 -11.63
CA ALA A 5 -1.08 -11.78 -11.27
C ALA A 5 0.03 -11.02 -10.53
N LEU A 6 0.70 -11.68 -9.57
CA LEU A 6 1.83 -11.08 -8.85
C LEU A 6 2.96 -10.72 -9.82
N TYR A 7 3.34 -11.63 -10.71
CA TYR A 7 4.37 -11.36 -11.72
C TYR A 7 3.98 -10.16 -12.61
N GLU A 8 2.76 -10.15 -13.14
CA GLU A 8 2.23 -9.09 -13.99
C GLU A 8 2.23 -7.73 -13.27
N TYR A 9 1.76 -7.68 -12.01
CA TYR A 9 1.80 -6.48 -11.17
C TYR A 9 3.24 -6.00 -10.97
N SER A 10 4.16 -6.89 -10.61
CA SER A 10 5.56 -6.56 -10.30
C SER A 10 6.36 -6.08 -11.52
N HIS A 11 5.81 -6.25 -12.72
CA HIS A 11 6.41 -5.82 -13.99
C HIS A 11 5.59 -4.74 -14.69
N ALA A 12 4.69 -4.07 -13.96
CA ALA A 12 3.83 -2.99 -14.43
C ALA A 12 2.93 -3.38 -15.63
N ILE A 13 2.55 -4.66 -15.75
CA ILE A 13 1.61 -5.15 -16.77
C ILE A 13 0.17 -5.01 -16.24
N TYR A 14 -0.20 -3.80 -15.83
CA TYR A 14 -1.41 -3.57 -15.02
C TYR A 14 -2.74 -4.03 -15.65
N PRO A 15 -3.02 -3.82 -16.95
CA PRO A 15 -4.26 -4.31 -17.54
C PRO A 15 -4.38 -5.84 -17.46
N ALA A 16 -3.29 -6.57 -17.66
CA ALA A 16 -3.27 -8.02 -17.53
C ALA A 16 -3.43 -8.43 -16.06
N ALA A 17 -2.63 -7.85 -15.15
CA ALA A 17 -2.72 -8.11 -13.71
C ALA A 17 -4.15 -7.89 -13.18
N TRP A 18 -4.80 -6.79 -13.57
CA TRP A 18 -6.18 -6.48 -13.20
C TRP A 18 -7.16 -7.58 -13.64
N MET A 19 -7.05 -8.05 -14.89
CA MET A 19 -7.91 -9.11 -15.42
C MET A 19 -7.62 -10.47 -14.79
N THR A 20 -6.34 -10.76 -14.49
CA THR A 20 -5.91 -11.99 -13.83
C THR A 20 -6.42 -12.05 -12.39
N VAL A 21 -6.32 -10.95 -11.63
CA VAL A 21 -6.88 -10.85 -10.27
C VAL A 21 -8.40 -11.01 -10.30
N GLY A 22 -9.09 -10.35 -11.22
CA GLY A 22 -10.54 -10.51 -11.40
C GLY A 22 -10.94 -11.94 -11.72
N SER A 23 -10.15 -12.65 -12.54
CA SER A 23 -10.35 -14.09 -12.80
C SER A 23 -10.13 -14.92 -11.54
N CYS A 24 -9.08 -14.63 -10.75
CA CYS A 24 -8.82 -15.33 -9.49
C CYS A 24 -10.00 -15.18 -8.50
N ALA A 25 -10.56 -13.97 -8.38
CA ALA A 25 -11.71 -13.72 -7.51
C ALA A 25 -12.98 -14.47 -7.96
N ARG A 26 -13.23 -14.55 -9.27
CA ARG A 26 -14.34 -15.36 -9.81
C ARG A 26 -14.11 -16.85 -9.57
N TYR A 27 -12.87 -17.32 -9.74
CA TYR A 27 -12.54 -18.71 -9.42
C TYR A 27 -12.68 -19.02 -7.93
N SER A 28 -12.27 -18.12 -7.03
CA SER A 28 -12.45 -18.35 -5.59
C SER A 28 -13.92 -18.44 -5.19
N ASP A 29 -14.79 -17.68 -5.86
CA ASP A 29 -16.23 -17.76 -5.65
C ASP A 29 -16.81 -19.07 -6.19
N VAL A 30 -16.49 -19.43 -7.44
CA VAL A 30 -16.93 -20.70 -8.07
C VAL A 30 -16.44 -21.94 -7.30
N LEU A 31 -15.27 -21.86 -6.68
CA LEU A 31 -14.71 -22.94 -5.87
C LEU A 31 -15.19 -22.91 -4.41
N GLY A 32 -15.92 -21.88 -3.98
CA GLY A 32 -16.32 -21.64 -2.59
C GLY A 32 -15.15 -21.64 -1.62
N ILE A 33 -14.07 -20.96 -2.04
CA ILE A 33 -12.92 -20.57 -1.22
C ILE A 33 -13.24 -19.27 -0.47
N THR A 34 -14.11 -18.43 -1.05
CA THR A 34 -14.62 -17.21 -0.40
C THR A 34 -15.25 -17.55 0.95
N PRO A 35 -14.98 -16.78 2.03
CA PRO A 35 -15.62 -16.98 3.32
C PRO A 35 -17.15 -16.95 3.19
N GLY A 36 -17.82 -18.07 3.52
CA GLY A 36 -19.26 -18.22 3.42
C GLY A 36 -19.71 -19.67 3.63
N ASP A 37 -21.03 -19.91 3.64
CA ASP A 37 -21.63 -21.19 4.02
C ASP A 37 -21.65 -22.25 2.91
N TYR A 38 -21.44 -21.85 1.65
CA TYR A 38 -21.52 -22.74 0.48
C TYR A 38 -20.14 -23.03 -0.11
N SER A 39 -19.72 -24.30 -0.13
CA SER A 39 -18.45 -24.73 -0.75
C SER A 39 -18.65 -25.92 -1.69
N PRO A 40 -18.56 -25.72 -3.02
CA PRO A 40 -18.67 -26.80 -4.01
C PRO A 40 -17.44 -27.73 -4.03
N LEU A 41 -16.30 -27.29 -3.48
CA LEU A 41 -15.14 -28.16 -3.21
C LEU A 41 -15.40 -29.17 -2.07
N GLY A 42 -16.60 -29.16 -1.48
CA GLY A 42 -16.94 -30.01 -0.35
C GLY A 42 -16.40 -29.49 0.97
N GLN A 43 -16.72 -30.22 2.03
CA GLN A 43 -16.31 -29.89 3.39
C GLN A 43 -14.80 -30.04 3.54
N VAL A 44 -14.18 -29.06 4.20
CA VAL A 44 -12.77 -29.10 4.55
C VAL A 44 -12.50 -30.28 5.49
N THR A 45 -11.57 -31.14 5.11
CA THR A 45 -11.28 -32.40 5.81
C THR A 45 -10.09 -32.33 6.73
N THR A 46 -9.16 -31.41 6.47
CA THR A 46 -7.94 -31.23 7.25
C THR A 46 -7.73 -29.77 7.62
N TRP A 47 -7.03 -29.52 8.73
CA TRP A 47 -6.58 -28.17 9.05
C TRP A 47 -5.71 -27.58 7.93
N THR A 48 -4.89 -28.43 7.31
CA THR A 48 -4.04 -28.06 6.18
C THR A 48 -4.85 -27.47 5.03
N GLU A 49 -5.85 -28.20 4.56
CA GLU A 49 -6.75 -27.72 3.52
C GLU A 49 -7.48 -26.42 3.91
N ALA A 50 -7.89 -26.29 5.18
CA ALA A 50 -8.55 -25.08 5.68
C ALA A 50 -7.66 -23.84 5.55
N GLU A 51 -6.40 -23.98 5.94
CA GLU A 51 -5.41 -22.90 5.94
C GLU A 51 -4.96 -22.59 4.50
N GLU A 52 -4.78 -23.58 3.64
CA GLU A 52 -4.48 -23.35 2.22
C GLU A 52 -5.57 -22.53 1.55
N ARG A 53 -6.85 -22.91 1.70
CA ARG A 53 -8.00 -22.14 1.16
C ARG A 53 -7.99 -20.70 1.70
N ARG A 54 -7.72 -20.51 3.00
CA ARG A 54 -7.63 -19.19 3.63
C ARG A 54 -6.51 -18.34 3.04
N ARG A 55 -5.30 -18.89 2.92
CA ARG A 55 -4.12 -18.20 2.38
C ARG A 55 -4.31 -17.84 0.91
N VAL A 56 -4.95 -18.71 0.13
CA VAL A 56 -5.34 -18.45 -1.26
C VAL A 56 -6.30 -17.27 -1.35
N TRP A 57 -7.37 -17.26 -0.54
CA TRP A 57 -8.32 -16.16 -0.52
C TRP A 57 -7.69 -14.82 -0.14
N TRP A 58 -6.88 -14.81 0.93
CA TRP A 58 -6.17 -13.60 1.36
C TRP A 58 -5.20 -13.09 0.31
N SER A 59 -4.49 -13.98 -0.39
CA SER A 59 -3.60 -13.59 -1.49
C SER A 59 -4.35 -12.88 -2.61
N ILE A 60 -5.56 -13.34 -2.96
CA ILE A 60 -6.41 -12.68 -3.96
C ILE A 60 -6.88 -11.32 -3.42
N TYR A 61 -7.29 -11.25 -2.15
CA TYR A 61 -7.71 -10.02 -1.50
C TYR A 61 -6.60 -8.95 -1.50
N ILE A 62 -5.39 -9.32 -1.09
CA ILE A 62 -4.22 -8.41 -1.05
C ILE A 62 -3.96 -7.83 -2.45
N LEU A 63 -3.91 -8.69 -3.48
CA LEU A 63 -3.67 -8.26 -4.86
C LEU A 63 -4.79 -7.36 -5.39
N ASP A 64 -6.06 -7.61 -5.06
CA ASP A 64 -7.19 -6.74 -5.42
C ASP A 64 -7.03 -5.31 -4.87
N LYS A 65 -6.61 -5.18 -3.60
CA LYS A 65 -6.39 -3.86 -2.98
C LYS A 65 -5.18 -3.15 -3.58
N LEU A 66 -4.08 -3.86 -3.79
CA LEU A 66 -2.87 -3.31 -4.41
C LEU A 66 -3.11 -2.86 -5.85
N MET A 67 -3.84 -3.64 -6.65
CA MET A 67 -4.21 -3.26 -8.02
C MET A 67 -5.09 -2.01 -8.08
N SER A 68 -5.80 -1.73 -6.99
CA SER A 68 -6.64 -0.56 -6.83
C SER A 68 -5.89 0.67 -6.33
N LEU A 69 -4.60 0.58 -5.94
CA LEU A 69 -3.78 1.74 -5.56
C LEU A 69 -3.60 2.71 -6.74
N GLY A 70 -2.98 2.23 -7.82
CA GLY A 70 -2.64 3.06 -8.99
C GLY A 70 -3.79 3.24 -9.99
N SER A 71 -4.81 2.36 -9.95
CA SER A 71 -5.97 2.50 -10.83
C SER A 71 -7.07 3.26 -10.10
N ARG A 72 -7.69 4.29 -10.71
CA ARG A 72 -8.90 4.96 -10.15
C ARG A 72 -10.14 4.02 -10.10
N LYS A 73 -9.96 2.71 -10.27
CA LYS A 73 -11.00 1.69 -10.33
C LYS A 73 -11.26 1.13 -8.94
N ARG A 74 -12.54 0.90 -8.61
CA ARG A 74 -12.97 0.31 -7.34
C ARG A 74 -12.41 -1.09 -7.16
N CYS A 75 -12.07 -1.43 -5.91
CA CYS A 75 -11.71 -2.80 -5.55
C CYS A 75 -12.86 -3.76 -5.92
N LEU A 76 -12.51 -4.94 -6.40
CA LEU A 76 -13.50 -5.94 -6.81
C LEU A 76 -14.07 -6.69 -5.60
N LEU A 77 -13.24 -7.03 -4.62
CA LEU A 77 -13.69 -7.71 -3.41
C LEU A 77 -14.24 -6.71 -2.39
N PRO A 78 -15.34 -7.04 -1.69
CA PRO A 78 -15.92 -6.15 -0.68
C PRO A 78 -15.03 -6.03 0.57
N ASP A 79 -15.46 -5.19 1.51
CA ASP A 79 -14.85 -5.12 2.83
C ASP A 79 -15.02 -6.44 3.59
N ILE A 80 -14.05 -6.75 4.44
CA ILE A 80 -13.98 -8.04 5.13
C ILE A 80 -14.89 -8.05 6.35
N HIS A 81 -15.63 -9.14 6.53
CA HIS A 81 -16.43 -9.35 7.72
C HIS A 81 -15.55 -9.43 8.98
N PRO A 82 -15.86 -8.73 10.09
CA PRO A 82 -15.00 -8.65 11.28
C PRO A 82 -14.64 -9.99 11.93
N GLN A 83 -15.44 -11.03 11.68
CA GLN A 83 -15.22 -12.39 12.19
C GLN A 83 -14.41 -13.29 11.25
N CYS A 84 -14.00 -12.79 10.08
CA CYS A 84 -13.15 -13.53 9.16
C CYS A 84 -11.81 -13.87 9.84
N LYS A 85 -11.29 -15.07 9.57
CA LYS A 85 -10.06 -15.58 10.19
C LYS A 85 -8.82 -15.11 9.43
N LEU A 86 -7.84 -14.60 10.17
CA LEU A 86 -6.50 -14.31 9.66
C LEU A 86 -5.70 -15.62 9.46
N PRO A 87 -4.73 -15.64 8.54
CA PRO A 87 -3.79 -16.76 8.41
C PRO A 87 -3.05 -17.05 9.71
N VAL A 88 -2.70 -18.31 9.92
CA VAL A 88 -1.86 -18.75 11.04
C VAL A 88 -0.40 -18.34 10.78
N ASP A 89 0.45 -18.38 11.80
CA ASP A 89 1.89 -18.21 11.66
C ASP A 89 2.51 -19.13 10.59
N ASP A 90 3.39 -18.57 9.76
CA ASP A 90 3.99 -19.23 8.61
C ASP A 90 4.88 -20.41 9.04
N ASP A 91 5.62 -20.27 10.13
CA ASP A 91 6.52 -21.34 10.57
C ASP A 91 5.73 -22.51 11.18
N VAL A 92 4.66 -22.21 11.92
CA VAL A 92 3.74 -23.22 12.47
C VAL A 92 3.04 -23.96 11.34
N TRP A 93 2.65 -23.24 10.30
CA TRP A 93 2.08 -23.77 9.07
C TRP A 93 3.05 -24.73 8.37
N ASP A 94 4.27 -24.27 8.09
CA ASP A 94 5.28 -25.02 7.33
C ASP A 94 5.74 -26.30 8.06
N ARG A 95 5.74 -26.29 9.40
CA ARG A 95 6.05 -27.48 10.22
C ARG A 95 4.85 -28.42 10.42
N GLY A 96 3.64 -28.02 10.01
CA GLY A 96 2.44 -28.82 10.21
C GLY A 96 2.01 -28.96 11.69
N GLU A 97 2.36 -27.98 12.53
CA GLU A 97 2.15 -28.03 13.98
C GLU A 97 0.71 -27.61 14.36
N VAL A 98 -0.26 -28.47 14.08
CA VAL A 98 -1.70 -28.19 14.30
C VAL A 98 -2.02 -27.73 15.72
N ASN A 99 -1.31 -28.26 16.72
CA ASN A 99 -1.53 -27.91 18.14
C ASN A 99 -1.12 -26.47 18.50
N LEU A 100 -0.24 -25.85 17.72
CA LEU A 100 0.22 -24.48 17.90
C LEU A 100 -0.48 -23.49 16.96
N ALA A 101 -1.37 -24.00 16.09
CA ALA A 101 -2.05 -23.22 15.07
C ALA A 101 -3.13 -22.31 15.66
N VAL A 102 -2.75 -21.08 16.01
CA VAL A 102 -3.68 -20.07 16.52
C VAL A 102 -4.05 -19.10 15.39
N SER A 103 -5.35 -19.03 15.06
CA SER A 103 -5.89 -18.06 14.10
C SER A 103 -6.82 -17.07 14.79
N HIS A 104 -6.48 -15.79 14.62
CA HIS A 104 -7.25 -14.68 15.16
C HIS A 104 -8.29 -14.15 14.17
N SER A 105 -9.27 -13.43 14.71
CA SER A 105 -10.28 -12.74 13.90
C SER A 105 -9.69 -11.47 13.29
N THR A 106 -10.22 -11.02 12.16
CA THR A 106 -9.85 -9.73 11.55
C THR A 106 -10.19 -8.52 12.43
N SER A 107 -11.13 -8.66 13.36
CA SER A 107 -11.44 -7.67 14.40
C SER A 107 -10.45 -7.63 15.57
N ILE A 108 -9.39 -8.47 15.55
CA ILE A 108 -8.36 -8.42 16.61
C ILE A 108 -7.70 -7.05 16.63
N SER A 109 -7.40 -6.56 17.84
CA SER A 109 -6.64 -5.32 17.97
C SER A 109 -5.32 -5.41 17.22
N TYR A 110 -5.02 -4.39 16.42
CA TYR A 110 -3.76 -4.27 15.70
C TYR A 110 -2.56 -4.11 16.65
N GLN A 111 -2.77 -3.78 17.93
CA GLN A 111 -1.74 -3.67 18.96
C GLN A 111 -1.18 -5.04 19.38
N LEU A 112 -1.93 -6.12 19.15
CA LEU A 112 -1.43 -7.46 19.43
C LEU A 112 -0.51 -7.90 18.30
N GLN A 113 0.65 -8.46 18.67
CA GLN A 113 1.59 -9.01 17.70
C GLN A 113 0.95 -10.13 16.90
N GLN A 114 1.16 -10.13 15.59
CA GLN A 114 0.62 -11.12 14.66
C GLN A 114 1.73 -11.66 13.74
N SER A 115 1.47 -12.78 13.06
CA SER A 115 2.41 -13.32 12.07
C SER A 115 2.60 -12.36 10.88
N PRO A 116 3.73 -12.43 10.15
CA PRO A 116 3.98 -11.52 9.04
C PRO A 116 2.90 -11.55 7.96
N PHE A 117 2.38 -12.73 7.61
CA PHE A 117 1.30 -12.81 6.63
C PHE A 117 -0.03 -12.25 7.17
N ALA A 118 -0.33 -12.43 8.46
CA ALA A 118 -1.49 -11.80 9.09
C ALA A 118 -1.35 -10.25 9.13
N ARG A 119 -0.14 -9.71 9.37
CA ARG A 119 0.15 -8.28 9.26
C ARG A 119 -0.08 -7.76 7.84
N LEU A 120 0.32 -8.52 6.81
CA LEU A 120 0.05 -8.16 5.41
C LEU A 120 -1.45 -8.12 5.09
N CYS A 121 -2.22 -9.06 5.64
CA CYS A 121 -3.68 -9.08 5.55
C CYS A 121 -4.31 -7.83 6.20
N GLN A 122 -3.88 -7.50 7.43
CA GLN A 122 -4.33 -6.30 8.15
C GLN A 122 -4.00 -5.01 7.38
N ALA A 123 -2.77 -4.86 6.88
CA ALA A 123 -2.36 -3.72 6.08
C ALA A 123 -3.25 -3.56 4.82
N SER A 124 -3.64 -4.68 4.20
CA SER A 124 -4.51 -4.67 3.03
C SER A 124 -5.96 -4.31 3.36
N ILE A 125 -6.47 -4.68 4.55
CA ILE A 125 -7.77 -4.21 5.04
C ILE A 125 -7.76 -2.68 5.19
N TYR A 126 -6.71 -2.14 5.83
CA TYR A 126 -6.53 -0.70 5.97
C TYR A 126 -6.43 0.00 4.62
N LEU A 127 -5.71 -0.59 3.66
CA LEU A 127 -5.66 -0.09 2.30
C LEU A 127 -7.04 -0.04 1.65
N GLY A 128 -7.87 -1.09 1.80
CA GLY A 128 -9.26 -1.08 1.34
C GLY A 128 -10.08 0.07 1.94
N ARG A 129 -9.96 0.29 3.26
CA ARG A 129 -10.62 1.41 3.96
C ARG A 129 -10.15 2.78 3.45
N ALA A 130 -8.85 2.96 3.25
CA ALA A 130 -8.27 4.20 2.71
C ALA A 130 -8.78 4.47 1.29
N ILE A 131 -8.79 3.45 0.43
CA ILE A 131 -9.32 3.53 -0.93
C ILE A 131 -10.80 3.93 -0.92
N SER A 132 -11.61 3.33 -0.05
CA SER A 132 -13.03 3.64 0.08
C SER A 132 -13.24 5.09 0.52
N SER A 133 -12.51 5.52 1.57
CA SER A 133 -12.56 6.90 2.09
C SER A 133 -12.15 7.95 1.06
N ALA A 134 -11.09 7.69 0.30
CA ALA A 134 -10.56 8.59 -0.72
C ALA A 134 -11.50 8.77 -1.92
N ARG A 135 -12.27 7.73 -2.25
CA ARG A 135 -13.19 7.70 -3.42
C ARG A 135 -14.62 8.05 -3.09
N ASP A 136 -14.91 8.21 -1.82
CA ASP A 136 -16.19 8.70 -1.37
C ASP A 136 -16.32 10.20 -1.71
N ASN A 137 -17.38 10.54 -2.45
CA ASN A 137 -17.69 11.89 -2.93
C ASN A 137 -18.75 12.60 -2.06
N LEU A 138 -19.01 12.13 -0.84
CA LEU A 138 -19.87 12.81 0.12
C LEU A 138 -19.38 14.23 0.45
N ALA A 139 -20.26 15.09 0.95
CA ALA A 139 -19.87 16.42 1.41
C ALA A 139 -18.85 16.36 2.56
N MET A 140 -17.92 17.32 2.62
CA MET A 140 -16.96 17.47 3.72
C MET A 140 -17.66 18.01 4.97
N THR A 141 -18.28 17.13 5.75
CA THR A 141 -18.84 17.46 7.07
C THR A 141 -17.78 17.30 8.16
N SER A 142 -17.96 17.95 9.32
CA SER A 142 -17.03 17.78 10.46
C SER A 142 -16.86 16.32 10.88
N SER A 143 -17.95 15.55 10.91
CA SER A 143 -17.89 14.12 11.23
C SER A 143 -17.07 13.33 10.21
N ARG A 144 -17.13 13.69 8.92
CA ARG A 144 -16.33 13.05 7.88
C ARG A 144 -14.84 13.38 8.04
N ILE A 145 -14.51 14.63 8.36
CA ILE A 145 -13.13 15.06 8.66
C ILE A 145 -12.57 14.26 9.84
N GLU A 146 -13.35 14.11 10.92
CA GLU A 146 -12.99 13.30 12.08
C GLU A 146 -12.73 11.83 11.71
N GLN A 147 -13.57 11.24 10.85
CA GLN A 147 -13.38 9.85 10.38
C GLN A 147 -12.09 9.67 9.57
N ILE A 148 -11.77 10.62 8.68
CA ILE A 148 -10.54 10.59 7.88
C ILE A 148 -9.31 10.71 8.79
N MET A 149 -9.34 11.62 9.77
CA MET A 149 -8.24 11.80 10.72
C MET A 149 -8.09 10.62 11.67
N SER A 150 -9.19 10.03 12.13
CA SER A 150 -9.15 8.79 12.91
C SER A 150 -8.50 7.65 12.12
N LEU A 151 -8.87 7.49 10.84
CA LEU A 151 -8.26 6.47 9.97
C LEU A 151 -6.76 6.71 9.76
N ALA A 152 -6.34 7.97 9.55
CA ALA A 152 -4.94 8.33 9.40
C ALA A 152 -4.13 8.08 10.68
N GLY A 153 -4.70 8.38 11.85
CA GLY A 153 -4.12 8.05 13.16
C GLY A 153 -3.94 6.54 13.32
N GLU A 154 -5.01 5.76 13.11
CA GLU A 154 -4.95 4.29 13.17
C GLU A 154 -3.88 3.70 12.23
N LEU A 155 -3.78 4.22 11.01
CA LEU A 155 -2.78 3.80 10.02
C LEU A 155 -1.35 4.13 10.45
N SER A 156 -1.14 5.31 11.02
CA SER A 156 0.17 5.75 11.53
C SER A 156 0.60 4.89 12.72
N ASP A 157 -0.32 4.67 13.67
CA ASP A 157 -0.09 3.80 14.83
C ASP A 157 0.19 2.36 14.41
N PHE A 158 -0.60 1.82 13.47
CA PHE A 158 -0.36 0.50 12.90
C PHE A 158 1.02 0.40 12.25
N GLY A 159 1.40 1.39 11.43
CA GLY A 159 2.72 1.45 10.80
C GLY A 159 3.85 1.41 11.84
N ALA A 160 3.75 2.23 12.88
CA ALA A 160 4.74 2.29 13.96
C ALA A 160 4.85 0.97 14.74
N ILE A 161 3.72 0.30 15.01
CA ILE A 161 3.71 -1.01 15.66
C ILE A 161 4.47 -2.04 14.81
N VAL A 162 4.16 -2.13 13.52
CA VAL A 162 4.80 -3.09 12.62
C VAL A 162 6.29 -2.76 12.43
N ASP A 163 6.67 -1.47 12.41
CA ASP A 163 8.08 -1.07 12.42
C ASP A 163 8.81 -1.59 13.67
N ASN A 164 8.21 -1.43 14.86
CA ASN A 164 8.81 -1.87 16.11
C ASN A 164 8.95 -3.39 16.21
N GLU A 165 8.04 -4.17 15.62
CA GLU A 165 8.13 -5.63 15.57
C GLU A 165 9.43 -6.12 14.92
N THR A 166 9.95 -5.39 13.92
CA THR A 166 11.18 -5.76 13.20
C THR A 166 12.42 -5.79 14.10
N THR A 167 12.42 -5.04 15.21
CA THR A 167 13.55 -4.99 16.15
C THR A 167 13.73 -6.28 16.95
N THR A 168 12.67 -7.08 17.06
CA THR A 168 12.64 -8.32 17.86
C THR A 168 12.81 -9.58 17.02
N LEU A 169 12.79 -9.44 15.69
CA LEU A 169 12.73 -10.55 14.74
C LEU A 169 14.08 -10.80 14.06
N SER A 170 14.25 -12.00 13.50
CA SER A 170 15.40 -12.31 12.67
C SER A 170 15.40 -11.44 11.40
N PRO A 171 16.57 -11.15 10.79
CA PRO A 171 16.66 -10.32 9.58
C PRO A 171 15.75 -10.79 8.44
N GLU A 172 15.57 -12.10 8.30
CA GLU A 172 14.69 -12.69 7.29
C GLU A 172 13.21 -12.38 7.55
N LYS A 173 12.75 -12.52 8.79
CA LYS A 173 11.38 -12.19 9.18
C LYS A 173 11.12 -10.68 9.11
N SER A 174 12.12 -9.87 9.44
CA SER A 174 12.06 -8.41 9.29
C SER A 174 11.91 -7.99 7.83
N ALA A 175 12.53 -8.71 6.89
CA ALA A 175 12.33 -8.48 5.46
C ALA A 175 10.90 -8.80 4.99
N ILE A 176 10.27 -9.85 5.53
CA ILE A 176 8.87 -10.20 5.21
C ILE A 176 7.90 -9.11 5.69
N LEU A 177 8.20 -8.47 6.83
CA LEU A 177 7.41 -7.35 7.35
C LEU A 177 7.56 -6.05 6.54
N LEU A 178 8.48 -5.95 5.58
CA LEU A 178 8.58 -4.74 4.74
C LEU A 178 7.28 -4.47 3.96
N ALA A 179 6.63 -5.52 3.46
CA ALA A 179 5.39 -5.37 2.69
C ALA A 179 4.25 -4.72 3.51
N PRO A 180 3.85 -5.22 4.69
CA PRO A 180 2.82 -4.56 5.49
C PRO A 180 3.20 -3.14 5.92
N ARG A 181 4.48 -2.90 6.25
CA ARG A 181 4.98 -1.56 6.61
C ARG A 181 4.77 -0.54 5.49
N CYS A 182 5.06 -0.93 4.26
CA CYS A 182 4.94 -0.06 3.10
C CYS A 182 3.49 0.10 2.65
N ILE A 183 2.68 -0.97 2.69
CA ILE A 183 1.25 -0.90 2.35
C ILE A 183 0.48 0.02 3.29
N ALA A 184 0.80 0.02 4.59
CA ALA A 184 0.22 0.97 5.55
C ALA A 184 0.47 2.43 5.14
N ARG A 185 1.67 2.73 4.64
CA ARG A 185 2.03 4.07 4.16
C ARG A 185 1.39 4.39 2.82
N SER A 186 1.33 3.43 1.88
CA SER A 186 0.54 3.58 0.65
C SER A 186 -0.92 3.91 0.96
N ALA A 187 -1.50 3.30 1.99
CA ALA A 187 -2.85 3.61 2.45
C ALA A 187 -2.97 5.03 3.03
N LEU A 188 -1.96 5.53 3.76
CA LEU A 188 -1.90 6.94 4.19
C LEU A 188 -1.89 7.89 3.00
N PHE A 189 -1.03 7.65 2.00
CA PHE A 189 -0.99 8.44 0.76
C PHE A 189 -2.37 8.47 0.10
N VAL A 190 -2.99 7.32 -0.12
CA VAL A 190 -4.33 7.27 -0.72
C VAL A 190 -5.37 8.04 0.08
N ALA A 191 -5.37 7.90 1.41
CA ALA A 191 -6.37 8.53 2.27
C ALA A 191 -6.25 10.07 2.30
N LEU A 192 -5.04 10.60 2.19
CA LEU A 192 -4.72 11.99 2.50
C LEU A 192 -4.31 12.85 1.31
N ASP A 193 -3.86 12.27 0.20
CA ASP A 193 -3.29 12.99 -0.95
C ASP A 193 -4.18 14.16 -1.42
N ARG A 194 -5.49 13.91 -1.60
CA ARG A 194 -6.46 14.94 -2.04
C ARG A 194 -6.62 16.12 -1.08
N PHE A 195 -6.21 15.97 0.16
CA PHE A 195 -6.33 16.98 1.21
C PHE A 195 -5.06 17.77 1.42
N THR A 196 -3.96 17.44 0.75
CA THR A 196 -2.70 18.19 0.85
C THR A 196 -2.76 19.52 0.09
N CYS A 197 -3.60 19.61 -0.95
CA CYS A 197 -3.71 20.82 -1.78
C CYS A 197 -4.44 21.98 -1.07
N PRO A 198 -3.95 23.23 -1.20
CA PRO A 198 -4.65 24.42 -0.72
C PRO A 198 -6.02 24.67 -1.35
N GLU A 199 -6.20 24.25 -2.60
CA GLU A 199 -7.46 24.40 -3.31
C GLU A 199 -8.42 23.23 -3.04
N LYS A 200 -9.73 23.45 -3.23
CA LYS A 200 -10.72 22.37 -3.21
C LYS A 200 -10.63 21.61 -4.54
N ILE A 201 -9.99 20.45 -4.52
CA ILE A 201 -9.84 19.62 -5.72
C ILE A 201 -11.21 19.09 -6.16
N SER A 202 -11.57 19.36 -7.41
CA SER A 202 -12.72 18.75 -8.09
C SER A 202 -12.27 17.69 -9.08
N ALA A 203 -13.14 16.72 -9.35
CA ALA A 203 -12.93 15.74 -10.41
C ALA A 203 -13.16 16.33 -11.82
N GLU A 204 -13.77 17.52 -11.91
CA GLU A 204 -14.03 18.20 -13.18
C GLU A 204 -12.77 18.91 -13.71
N PRO A 205 -12.47 18.81 -15.01
CA PRO A 205 -11.35 19.54 -15.60
C PRO A 205 -11.56 21.06 -15.58
N GLY A 206 -10.50 21.81 -15.27
CA GLY A 206 -10.50 23.28 -15.29
C GLY A 206 -10.55 23.90 -13.89
N TYR A 207 -10.60 25.22 -13.85
CA TYR A 207 -10.81 25.96 -12.60
C TYR A 207 -12.26 25.77 -12.17
N VAL A 208 -12.46 25.09 -11.05
CA VAL A 208 -13.80 24.90 -10.49
C VAL A 208 -14.10 26.08 -9.57
N ASP A 209 -15.16 26.82 -9.90
CA ASP A 209 -15.79 27.78 -8.98
C ASP A 209 -16.36 26.99 -7.79
N SER A 210 -15.51 26.60 -6.84
CA SER A 210 -15.96 25.92 -5.63
C SER A 210 -16.80 26.90 -4.81
N PRO A 211 -18.04 26.56 -4.42
CA PRO A 211 -18.88 27.48 -3.68
C PRO A 211 -18.38 27.57 -2.24
N GLY A 212 -17.56 28.59 -1.97
CA GLY A 212 -17.17 29.03 -0.63
C GLY A 212 -15.78 28.62 -0.16
N ASP A 213 -15.23 29.44 0.73
CA ASP A 213 -13.92 29.27 1.36
C ASP A 213 -13.81 27.92 2.10
N LYS A 214 -12.57 27.47 2.34
CA LYS A 214 -12.34 26.35 3.26
C LYS A 214 -12.75 26.75 4.68
N THR A 215 -13.51 25.90 5.33
CA THR A 215 -13.79 26.00 6.76
C THR A 215 -12.51 25.82 7.57
N GLN A 216 -12.50 26.28 8.82
CA GLN A 216 -11.35 26.08 9.72
C GLN A 216 -10.97 24.61 9.87
N ASN A 217 -11.96 23.71 9.88
CA ASN A 217 -11.75 22.26 9.97
C ASN A 217 -11.09 21.69 8.71
N GLU A 218 -11.44 22.20 7.52
CA GLU A 218 -10.80 21.80 6.26
C GLU A 218 -9.35 22.30 6.16
N ILE A 219 -9.06 23.49 6.70
CA ILE A 219 -7.70 24.04 6.77
C ILE A 219 -6.85 23.20 7.74
N GLU A 220 -7.40 22.82 8.89
CA GLU A 220 -6.72 21.95 9.85
C GLU A 220 -6.45 20.57 9.25
N LEU A 221 -7.46 19.96 8.61
CA LEU A 221 -7.32 18.70 7.88
C LEU A 221 -6.20 18.78 6.85
N GLN A 222 -6.13 19.87 6.08
CA GLN A 222 -5.06 20.06 5.10
C GLN A 222 -3.68 20.09 5.76
N ARG A 223 -3.50 20.90 6.82
CA ARG A 223 -2.22 21.02 7.51
C ARG A 223 -1.76 19.68 8.08
N GLN A 224 -2.67 18.96 8.74
CA GLN A 224 -2.39 17.65 9.31
C GLN A 224 -2.10 16.61 8.22
N SER A 225 -2.85 16.62 7.12
CA SER A 225 -2.62 15.72 5.99
C SER A 225 -1.23 15.94 5.39
N MET A 226 -0.82 17.19 5.18
CA MET A 226 0.49 17.52 4.66
C MET A 226 1.61 17.06 5.61
N HIS A 227 1.47 17.30 6.92
CA HIS A 227 2.43 16.87 7.92
C HIS A 227 2.59 15.34 7.97
N ILE A 228 1.48 14.59 7.97
CA ILE A 228 1.50 13.12 8.01
C ILE A 228 2.17 12.54 6.75
N ILE A 229 1.86 13.11 5.58
CA ILE A 229 2.41 12.65 4.29
C ILE A 229 3.91 12.94 4.18
N GLU A 230 4.35 14.11 4.63
CA GLU A 230 5.76 14.47 4.71
C GLU A 230 6.52 13.52 5.66
N GLN A 231 6.00 13.33 6.88
CA GLN A 231 6.60 12.42 7.85
C GLN A 231 6.67 10.97 7.33
N ALA A 232 5.61 10.48 6.68
CA ALA A 232 5.61 9.15 6.08
C ALA A 232 6.66 9.02 4.95
N SER A 233 6.85 10.09 4.17
CA SER A 233 7.86 10.15 3.11
C SER A 233 9.29 10.12 3.67
N GLU A 234 9.55 10.85 4.74
CA GLU A 234 10.85 10.84 5.45
C GLU A 234 11.18 9.47 6.04
N GLN A 235 10.18 8.80 6.64
CA GLN A 235 10.34 7.43 7.15
C GLN A 235 10.65 6.44 6.03
N LEU A 236 10.03 6.59 4.85
CA LEU A 236 10.26 5.73 3.69
C LEU A 236 11.61 6.00 3.03
N HIS A 237 12.06 7.25 3.01
CA HIS A 237 13.41 7.60 2.60
C HIS A 237 14.45 6.94 3.50
N THR A 238 14.29 7.08 4.83
CA THR A 238 15.17 6.43 5.82
C THR A 238 15.21 4.92 5.60
N LEU A 239 14.04 4.28 5.51
CA LEU A 239 13.91 2.84 5.26
C LEU A 239 14.59 2.43 3.95
N GLY A 240 14.38 3.18 2.87
CA GLY A 240 15.00 2.91 1.57
C GLY A 240 16.52 2.97 1.63
N MET A 241 17.07 3.99 2.32
CA MET A 241 18.51 4.18 2.47
C MET A 241 19.16 3.15 3.39
N GLU A 242 18.45 2.64 4.40
CA GLU A 242 18.91 1.52 5.23
C GLU A 242 19.03 0.21 4.43
N LEU A 243 18.15 0.00 3.46
CA LEU A 243 18.12 -1.23 2.64
C LEU A 243 19.14 -1.19 1.47
N LEU A 244 19.42 0.00 0.94
CA LEU A 244 20.22 0.17 -0.27
C LEU A 244 21.64 -0.47 -0.20
N PRO A 245 22.40 -0.39 0.91
CA PRO A 245 23.70 -1.05 1.03
C PRO A 245 23.64 -2.56 0.84
N ALA A 246 22.61 -3.22 1.38
CA ALA A 246 22.42 -4.66 1.23
C ALA A 246 22.19 -5.03 -0.25
N PHE A 247 21.40 -4.23 -0.96
CA PHE A 247 21.11 -4.45 -2.39
C PHE A 247 22.35 -4.31 -3.27
N ARG A 248 23.24 -3.37 -2.94
CA ARG A 248 24.50 -3.16 -3.67
C ARG A 248 25.52 -4.27 -3.42
N THR A 249 25.55 -4.82 -2.21
CA THR A 249 26.54 -5.81 -1.80
C THR A 249 26.17 -7.21 -2.26
N ASP A 250 24.92 -7.62 -2.01
CA ASP A 250 24.44 -8.98 -2.26
C ASP A 250 23.68 -9.12 -3.59
N GLY A 251 23.46 -8.00 -4.29
CA GLY A 251 22.84 -7.93 -5.61
C GLY A 251 21.46 -8.61 -5.67
N ILE A 252 21.24 -9.41 -6.71
CA ILE A 252 19.97 -10.11 -6.98
C ILE A 252 19.49 -10.97 -5.81
N SER A 253 20.41 -11.53 -5.02
CA SER A 253 20.05 -12.44 -3.90
C SER A 253 19.28 -11.70 -2.80
N SER A 254 19.74 -10.52 -2.38
CA SER A 254 19.03 -9.66 -1.43
C SER A 254 17.75 -9.07 -2.03
N LEU A 255 17.80 -8.60 -3.28
CA LEU A 255 16.65 -8.03 -3.98
C LEU A 255 15.51 -9.04 -4.14
N SER A 256 15.83 -10.33 -4.29
CA SER A 256 14.84 -11.40 -4.39
C SER A 256 14.02 -11.62 -3.11
N LYS A 257 14.53 -11.17 -1.95
CA LYS A 257 13.84 -11.26 -0.66
C LYS A 257 12.85 -10.13 -0.42
N VAL A 258 12.88 -9.10 -1.26
CA VAL A 258 12.10 -7.88 -1.07
C VAL A 258 10.87 -7.89 -1.96
N SER A 259 9.72 -7.72 -1.33
CA SER A 259 8.44 -7.69 -2.02
C SER A 259 8.30 -6.46 -2.93
N PRO A 260 7.72 -6.59 -4.13
CA PRO A 260 7.42 -5.47 -5.02
C PRO A 260 6.39 -4.49 -4.41
N PHE A 261 5.64 -4.91 -3.38
CA PHE A 261 4.59 -4.09 -2.75
C PHE A 261 5.10 -2.82 -2.07
N MET A 262 6.41 -2.70 -1.83
CA MET A 262 7.00 -1.48 -1.30
C MET A 262 7.11 -0.35 -2.33
N LEU A 263 7.13 -0.69 -3.62
CA LEU A 263 7.46 0.28 -4.67
C LEU A 263 6.41 1.39 -4.78
N ASP A 264 5.15 1.10 -4.49
CA ASP A 264 4.06 2.10 -4.48
C ASP A 264 4.34 3.23 -3.48
N SER A 265 4.69 2.90 -2.23
CA SER A 265 4.94 3.90 -1.20
C SER A 265 6.23 4.68 -1.44
N ILE A 266 7.26 4.02 -1.98
CA ILE A 266 8.52 4.68 -2.37
C ILE A 266 8.27 5.67 -3.51
N TYR A 267 7.52 5.28 -4.53
CA TYR A 267 7.10 6.17 -5.61
C TYR A 267 6.30 7.36 -5.08
N ALA A 268 5.31 7.13 -4.23
CA ALA A 268 4.50 8.20 -3.64
C ALA A 268 5.37 9.19 -2.86
N SER A 269 6.33 8.70 -2.06
CA SER A 269 7.26 9.54 -1.30
C SER A 269 8.17 10.37 -2.20
N ALA A 270 8.72 9.77 -3.26
CA ALA A 270 9.53 10.48 -4.24
C ALA A 270 8.72 11.58 -4.95
N ALA A 271 7.48 11.28 -5.34
CA ALA A 271 6.57 12.26 -5.93
C ALA A 271 6.26 13.42 -4.97
N THR A 272 6.08 13.13 -3.67
CA THR A 272 5.92 14.15 -2.63
C THR A 272 7.15 15.05 -2.52
N PHE A 273 8.36 14.49 -2.48
CA PHE A 273 9.58 15.31 -2.42
C PHE A 273 9.79 16.16 -3.68
N HIS A 274 9.52 15.62 -4.87
CA HIS A 274 9.55 16.39 -6.12
C HIS A 274 8.54 17.54 -6.09
N TRP A 275 7.34 17.32 -5.56
CA TRP A 275 6.33 18.37 -5.38
C TRP A 275 6.79 19.44 -4.38
N LEU A 276 7.23 19.06 -3.18
CA LEU A 276 7.70 20.00 -2.15
C LEU A 276 8.93 20.79 -2.62
N LEU A 277 9.82 20.17 -3.38
CA LEU A 277 10.95 20.84 -4.04
C LEU A 277 10.47 21.90 -5.03
N GLY A 278 9.42 21.62 -5.81
CA GLY A 278 8.86 22.56 -6.78
C GLY A 278 8.23 23.80 -6.15
N GLU A 279 7.60 23.64 -4.98
CA GLU A 279 6.96 24.75 -4.26
C GLU A 279 7.97 25.56 -3.43
N GLY A 280 8.86 24.88 -2.70
CA GLY A 280 9.73 25.51 -1.70
C GLY A 280 11.19 25.67 -2.10
N GLY A 281 11.67 24.96 -3.12
CA GLY A 281 13.07 24.99 -3.56
C GLY A 281 14.08 24.45 -2.54
N ASN A 282 13.64 23.70 -1.52
CA ASN A 282 14.51 23.20 -0.44
C ASN A 282 15.39 22.04 -0.92
N GLU A 283 16.71 22.19 -0.74
CA GLU A 283 17.72 21.25 -1.20
C GLU A 283 17.67 19.88 -0.47
N ILE A 284 17.10 19.84 0.74
CA ILE A 284 16.86 18.58 1.47
C ILE A 284 15.94 17.68 0.64
N TYR A 285 14.85 18.22 0.09
CA TYR A 285 13.93 17.44 -0.73
C TYR A 285 14.54 17.06 -2.08
N ARG A 286 15.47 17.86 -2.63
CA ARG A 286 16.22 17.47 -3.84
C ARG A 286 17.04 16.22 -3.58
N THR A 287 17.77 16.19 -2.47
CA THR A 287 18.59 15.04 -2.08
C THR A 287 17.70 13.82 -1.84
N ALA A 288 16.64 13.97 -1.04
CA ALA A 288 15.73 12.87 -0.73
C ALA A 288 15.01 12.31 -1.97
N ALA A 289 14.60 13.17 -2.90
CA ALA A 289 14.01 12.75 -4.18
C ALA A 289 15.02 11.96 -5.04
N ALA A 290 16.26 12.46 -5.16
CA ALA A 290 17.32 11.79 -5.91
C ALA A 290 17.69 10.42 -5.31
N ASP A 291 17.70 10.30 -3.99
CA ASP A 291 17.94 9.05 -3.28
C ASP A 291 16.85 8.00 -3.57
N LEU A 292 15.58 8.41 -3.54
CA LEU A 292 14.46 7.51 -3.85
C LEU A 292 14.38 7.16 -5.34
N ASP A 293 14.72 8.09 -6.23
CA ASP A 293 14.86 7.84 -7.66
C ASP A 293 15.91 6.73 -7.91
N MET A 294 17.07 6.84 -7.26
CA MET A 294 18.14 5.85 -7.31
C MET A 294 17.72 4.50 -6.71
N PHE A 295 16.91 4.53 -5.64
CA PHE A 295 16.34 3.32 -5.06
C PHE A 295 15.44 2.58 -6.05
N LEU A 296 14.52 3.29 -6.72
CA LEU A 296 13.65 2.72 -7.75
C LEU A 296 14.44 2.13 -8.91
N ASP A 297 15.50 2.82 -9.36
CA ASP A 297 16.42 2.32 -10.40
C ASP A 297 17.13 1.04 -9.95
N THR A 298 17.56 0.97 -8.69
CA THR A 298 18.19 -0.24 -8.14
C THR A 298 17.21 -1.41 -8.13
N MET A 299 15.96 -1.16 -7.72
CA MET A 299 14.90 -2.17 -7.68
C MET A 299 14.46 -2.63 -9.08
N SER A 300 14.66 -1.81 -10.12
CA SER A 300 14.33 -2.16 -11.51
C SER A 300 15.03 -3.42 -12.02
N SER A 301 16.20 -3.74 -11.45
CA SER A 301 16.95 -4.95 -11.77
C SER A 301 16.21 -6.25 -11.42
N ARG A 302 15.28 -6.20 -10.45
CA ARG A 302 14.46 -7.34 -10.03
C ARG A 302 12.99 -7.18 -10.41
N TRP A 303 12.46 -5.96 -10.29
CA TRP A 303 11.05 -5.63 -10.50
C TRP A 303 10.96 -4.49 -11.51
N ARG A 304 10.55 -4.79 -12.75
CA ARG A 304 10.35 -3.76 -13.79
C ARG A 304 9.40 -2.64 -13.36
N LEU A 305 8.53 -2.88 -12.38
CA LEU A 305 7.73 -1.85 -11.75
C LEU A 305 8.55 -0.63 -11.29
N GLY A 306 9.76 -0.83 -10.78
CA GLY A 306 10.65 0.26 -10.36
C GLY A 306 11.01 1.23 -11.49
N SER A 307 11.37 0.71 -12.67
CA SER A 307 11.68 1.57 -13.82
C SER A 307 10.44 2.30 -14.34
N THR A 308 9.27 1.66 -14.32
CA THR A 308 8.02 2.33 -14.73
C THR A 308 7.65 3.47 -13.78
N TYR A 309 7.81 3.28 -12.46
CA TYR A 309 7.63 4.36 -11.50
C TYR A 309 8.65 5.48 -11.68
N ARG A 310 9.91 5.15 -11.99
CA ARG A 310 10.92 6.14 -12.34
C ARG A 310 10.51 6.99 -13.55
N GLU A 311 10.03 6.35 -14.62
CA GLU A 311 9.52 7.03 -15.82
C GLU A 311 8.35 7.96 -15.49
N MET A 312 7.43 7.54 -14.61
CA MET A 312 6.29 8.36 -14.17
C MET A 312 6.74 9.60 -13.36
N LEU A 313 7.79 9.48 -12.54
CA LEU A 313 8.32 10.61 -11.76
C LEU A 313 8.89 11.73 -12.64
N ALA A 314 9.24 11.47 -13.89
CA ALA A 314 9.68 12.52 -14.82
C ALA A 314 8.60 13.62 -15.03
N VAL A 315 7.32 13.30 -14.83
CA VAL A 315 6.21 14.29 -14.89
C VAL A 315 6.21 15.21 -13.67
N HIS A 316 6.77 14.75 -12.54
CA HIS A 316 6.87 15.49 -11.29
C HIS A 316 8.17 16.31 -11.20
N ASP A 317 9.18 16.00 -12.01
CA ASP A 317 10.45 16.71 -12.05
C ASP A 317 10.26 18.19 -12.46
N VAL A 318 10.62 19.09 -11.54
CA VAL A 318 10.53 20.54 -11.68
C VAL A 318 11.40 21.04 -12.84
N THR A 319 12.58 20.45 -13.01
CA THR A 319 13.53 20.81 -14.09
C THR A 319 12.95 20.45 -15.45
N ALA A 320 12.36 19.26 -15.58
CA ALA A 320 11.67 18.83 -16.81
C ALA A 320 10.46 19.71 -17.13
N ARG A 321 9.69 20.16 -16.12
CA ARG A 321 8.58 21.10 -16.31
C ARG A 321 9.03 22.47 -16.81
N VAL A 322 10.17 22.97 -16.32
CA VAL A 322 10.75 24.25 -16.76
C VAL A 322 11.30 24.15 -18.19
N GLU A 323 11.98 23.06 -18.52
CA GLU A 323 12.51 22.78 -19.88
C GLU A 323 11.39 22.54 -20.91
N ALA A 324 10.32 21.84 -20.54
CA ALA A 324 9.13 21.65 -21.38
C ALA A 324 8.40 22.98 -21.66
N ARG A 325 8.41 23.92 -20.71
CA ARG A 325 7.85 25.28 -20.92
C ARG A 325 8.72 26.14 -21.84
N THR A 326 10.03 25.93 -21.86
CA THR A 326 10.96 26.68 -22.71
C THR A 326 11.05 26.14 -24.13
N THR A 327 10.71 24.87 -24.35
CA THR A 327 10.65 24.25 -25.70
C THR A 327 9.32 24.48 -26.42
N LEU A 328 8.30 24.98 -25.72
CA LEU A 328 6.99 25.36 -26.28
C LEU A 328 6.85 26.88 -26.53
N GLN A 329 7.93 27.66 -26.34
CA GLN A 329 8.04 29.08 -26.72
C GLN A 329 8.92 29.23 -27.96
#